data_AF-A0A2D8LJR0-F1
#
_entry.id   AF-A0A2D8LJR0-F1
#
_cell.length_a   1.000
_cell.length_b   1.000
_cell.length_c   1.000
_cell.angle_alpha   90.00
_cell.angle_beta   90.00
_cell.angle_gamma   90.00
#
_symmetry.space_group_name_H-M   'P 1'
#
loop_
_entity.id
_entity.type
_entity.pdbx_description
1 polymer ?
#
loop_
_entity_poly.entity_id
_entity_poly.type
_entity_poly.pdbx_seq_one_letter_code
_entity_poly.pdbx_strand_id
1 'polypeptide(L)'
;MKYIIILVAITCLSCKQHIKKEAQTEAMAQHTKVEPIASMKADTTSFAKALAALPNRTFPFTDDTNFDSFIEAEDYKEVAVEAFQLKTLYPNFDADGYNYRAIAAYRIVFSSAFHSVVITVKKGDNEMESVLINYDLSGNIIAHEVISYDEIAEGQFRITANVTNYSIEKSHVSWATGEEQVTKQKLTIGADGKINEVLTDENLFKKVIQALGLTNKKIEKRFLEIKVMPNSPDETIMVIPELTYEAEEDDSFTLDLHIVIVNNKTANITHTYVDKGWTSDAIRLDSLLIDTAPYLLAENTRAFGIRINFLGMSRPSPYSNQVITLFVPTEGTLKMVLKPYDVMNYGGEWDMVCAGEFVQENRTLGMAKTNTKGYFDIRVTTTTKTLTHALDAQGECVTSESETVTTSMLKFDGELYQMKE
;
A
#
# COMPACT_ATOMS: atom_id res chain seq x y z
N MET A 1 -6.21 -0.97 -65.20
CA MET A 1 -7.51 -1.45 -65.70
C MET A 1 -7.60 -2.95 -65.52
N LYS A 2 -8.76 -3.40 -65.02
CA LYS A 2 -9.31 -4.77 -65.01
C LYS A 2 -8.78 -5.78 -63.97
N TYR A 3 -9.62 -5.92 -62.94
CA TYR A 3 -9.76 -7.00 -61.98
C TYR A 3 -9.85 -8.38 -62.64
N ILE A 4 -9.26 -9.39 -61.98
CA ILE A 4 -9.72 -10.78 -62.04
C ILE A 4 -9.87 -11.29 -60.62
N ILE A 5 -11.11 -11.60 -60.27
CA ILE A 5 -11.58 -12.25 -59.05
C ILE A 5 -11.50 -13.76 -59.30
N ILE A 6 -10.86 -14.51 -58.41
CA ILE A 6 -10.95 -15.98 -58.37
C ILE A 6 -11.64 -16.36 -57.07
N LEU A 7 -12.87 -16.86 -57.24
CA LEU A 7 -13.71 -17.49 -56.24
C LEU A 7 -13.20 -18.93 -56.02
N VAL A 8 -12.91 -19.32 -54.78
CA VAL A 8 -12.73 -20.73 -54.41
C VAL A 8 -13.81 -21.07 -53.37
N ALA A 9 -14.78 -21.85 -53.82
CA ALA A 9 -15.78 -22.50 -52.99
C ALA A 9 -15.25 -23.88 -52.58
N ILE A 10 -15.17 -24.15 -51.27
CA ILE A 10 -15.00 -25.50 -50.73
C ILE A 10 -16.10 -25.75 -49.71
N THR A 11 -16.95 -26.70 -50.06
CA THR A 11 -18.04 -27.29 -49.28
C THR A 11 -17.50 -28.40 -48.37
N CYS A 12 -17.90 -28.43 -47.10
CA CYS A 12 -17.95 -29.64 -46.26
C CYS A 12 -19.13 -29.47 -45.27
N LEU A 13 -20.26 -30.15 -45.49
CA LEU A 13 -20.62 -31.48 -44.96
C LEU A 13 -20.82 -31.50 -43.43
N SER A 14 -22.11 -31.50 -43.07
CA SER A 14 -22.69 -31.79 -41.77
C SER A 14 -22.34 -33.21 -41.29
N CYS A 15 -21.96 -33.34 -40.01
CA CYS A 15 -22.18 -34.56 -39.23
C CYS A 15 -22.35 -34.24 -37.74
N LYS A 16 -23.51 -34.63 -37.19
CA LYS A 16 -23.79 -34.72 -35.75
C LYS A 16 -23.25 -36.05 -35.22
N GLN A 17 -22.50 -36.06 -34.12
CA GLN A 17 -22.60 -37.08 -33.05
C GLN A 17 -21.75 -36.72 -31.80
N HIS A 18 -22.46 -36.36 -30.73
CA HIS A 18 -22.34 -36.71 -29.30
C HIS A 18 -21.05 -37.25 -28.62
N ILE A 19 -20.87 -36.78 -27.35
CA ILE A 19 -20.07 -37.27 -26.19
C ILE A 19 -18.67 -36.59 -26.08
N LYS A 20 -18.22 -35.94 -24.99
CA LYS A 20 -18.37 -36.18 -23.53
C LYS A 20 -18.13 -34.86 -22.74
N LYS A 21 -18.81 -34.74 -21.58
CA LYS A 21 -18.57 -33.77 -20.51
C LYS A 21 -17.22 -34.04 -19.83
N GLU A 22 -16.40 -33.02 -19.67
CA GLU A 22 -15.50 -32.82 -18.53
C GLU A 22 -15.63 -31.35 -18.12
N ALA A 23 -15.90 -31.13 -16.83
CA ALA A 23 -16.14 -29.86 -16.19
C ALA A 23 -15.06 -29.66 -15.13
N GLN A 24 -14.36 -28.53 -15.21
CA GLN A 24 -13.45 -27.89 -14.26
C GLN A 24 -12.78 -26.77 -15.08
N THR A 25 -12.57 -25.52 -14.70
CA THR A 25 -12.75 -24.69 -13.50
C THR A 25 -12.55 -23.26 -14.02
N GLU A 26 -13.18 -22.24 -13.42
CA GLU A 26 -12.68 -20.85 -13.28
C GLU A 26 -13.88 -19.87 -13.22
N ALA A 27 -14.16 -19.39 -12.02
CA ALA A 27 -14.83 -18.11 -11.84
C ALA A 27 -14.10 -17.36 -10.72
N MET A 28 -13.11 -16.57 -11.13
CA MET A 28 -12.45 -15.58 -10.30
C MET A 28 -13.40 -14.43 -9.98
N ALA A 29 -13.22 -13.91 -8.77
CA ALA A 29 -13.52 -12.55 -8.34
C ALA A 29 -13.63 -11.53 -9.48
N GLN A 30 -14.81 -10.97 -9.66
CA GLN A 30 -14.99 -9.68 -10.34
C GLN A 30 -15.32 -8.63 -9.29
N HIS A 31 -14.31 -7.82 -8.97
CA HIS A 31 -14.52 -6.45 -8.49
C HIS A 31 -15.28 -5.69 -9.59
N THR A 32 -16.57 -5.46 -9.40
CA THR A 32 -17.36 -4.65 -10.32
C THR A 32 -17.08 -3.18 -10.06
N LYS A 33 -16.53 -2.51 -11.07
CA LYS A 33 -16.40 -1.06 -11.18
C LYS A 33 -17.79 -0.41 -11.10
N VAL A 34 -17.92 0.61 -10.26
CA VAL A 34 -19.17 1.38 -10.10
C VAL A 34 -19.37 2.30 -11.31
N GLU A 35 -20.43 2.07 -12.08
CA GLU A 35 -21.04 3.06 -12.98
C GLU A 35 -22.31 3.64 -12.32
N PRO A 36 -22.70 4.90 -12.62
CA PRO A 36 -23.78 5.56 -11.91
C PRO A 36 -25.14 4.99 -12.33
N ILE A 37 -25.90 4.50 -11.34
CA ILE A 37 -27.22 3.88 -11.51
C ILE A 37 -28.28 4.98 -11.67
N ALA A 38 -29.12 4.86 -12.71
CA ALA A 38 -30.30 5.70 -12.91
C ALA A 38 -31.35 5.46 -11.82
N SER A 39 -31.79 6.53 -11.15
CA SER A 39 -32.69 6.46 -9.99
C SER A 39 -34.13 6.05 -10.38
N MET A 40 -34.60 4.89 -9.91
CA MET A 40 -36.03 4.70 -9.66
C MET A 40 -36.36 5.48 -8.39
N LYS A 41 -37.33 6.40 -8.45
CA LYS A 41 -37.73 7.21 -7.29
C LYS A 41 -38.32 6.31 -6.20
N ALA A 42 -37.71 6.34 -5.01
CA ALA A 42 -38.24 5.69 -3.82
C ALA A 42 -39.64 6.24 -3.47
N ASP A 43 -40.56 5.36 -3.11
CA ASP A 43 -41.79 5.76 -2.42
C ASP A 43 -41.43 6.12 -0.97
N THR A 44 -41.24 7.40 -0.72
CA THR A 44 -40.76 7.94 0.56
C THR A 44 -41.66 7.56 1.74
N THR A 45 -42.95 7.29 1.49
CA THR A 45 -43.91 6.95 2.56
C THR A 45 -43.72 5.52 3.05
N SER A 46 -43.50 4.56 2.15
CA SER A 46 -43.25 3.16 2.52
C SER A 46 -41.87 2.98 3.15
N PHE A 47 -40.85 3.69 2.67
CA PHE A 47 -39.52 3.69 3.28
C PHE A 47 -39.54 4.20 4.73
N ALA A 48 -40.14 5.36 4.99
CA ALA A 48 -40.21 5.93 6.33
C ALA A 48 -40.94 5.01 7.33
N LYS A 49 -42.03 4.38 6.88
CA LYS A 49 -42.78 3.40 7.69
C LYS A 49 -41.95 2.16 7.99
N ALA A 50 -41.27 1.60 6.99
CA ALA A 50 -40.39 0.44 7.16
C ALA A 50 -39.24 0.75 8.13
N LEU A 51 -38.59 1.91 7.98
CA LEU A 51 -37.50 2.36 8.84
C LEU A 51 -37.95 2.53 10.31
N ALA A 52 -39.16 3.05 10.54
CA ALA A 52 -39.70 3.25 11.89
C ALA A 52 -40.01 1.92 12.61
N ALA A 53 -40.23 0.83 11.88
CA ALA A 53 -40.49 -0.49 12.43
C ALA A 53 -39.22 -1.24 12.86
N LEU A 54 -38.03 -0.80 12.41
CA LEU A 54 -36.78 -1.50 12.69
C LEU A 54 -36.24 -1.23 14.11
N PRO A 55 -35.68 -2.25 14.78
CA PRO A 55 -34.97 -2.06 16.04
C PRO A 55 -33.70 -1.23 15.84
N ASN A 56 -33.33 -0.47 16.87
CA ASN A 56 -32.07 0.27 16.92
C ASN A 56 -30.93 -0.60 17.45
N ARG A 57 -29.76 -0.52 16.81
CA ARG A 57 -28.49 -1.01 17.38
C ARG A 57 -27.59 0.17 17.72
N THR A 58 -26.86 0.08 18.83
CA THR A 58 -25.94 1.13 19.30
C THR A 58 -24.49 0.74 19.01
N PHE A 59 -23.63 1.74 18.84
CA PHE A 59 -22.19 1.54 18.72
C PHE A 59 -21.49 1.41 20.10
N PRO A 60 -20.29 0.79 20.14
CA PRO A 60 -19.73 -0.07 19.10
C PRO A 60 -20.42 -1.44 19.11
N PHE A 61 -20.39 -2.15 17.99
CA PHE A 61 -20.82 -3.54 17.94
C PHE A 61 -19.98 -4.35 16.95
N THR A 62 -19.98 -5.65 17.14
CA THR A 62 -19.46 -6.61 16.17
C THR A 62 -20.63 -7.22 15.42
N ASP A 63 -20.53 -7.23 14.09
CA ASP A 63 -21.39 -8.02 13.23
C ASP A 63 -20.62 -9.27 12.81
N ASP A 64 -20.98 -10.39 13.42
CA ASP A 64 -20.45 -11.72 13.18
C ASP A 64 -21.55 -12.69 12.73
N THR A 65 -22.64 -12.14 12.19
CA THR A 65 -23.81 -12.87 11.71
C THR A 65 -23.40 -14.01 10.79
N ASN A 66 -23.91 -15.19 11.12
CA ASN A 66 -23.57 -16.46 10.50
C ASN A 66 -24.78 -17.40 10.55
N PHE A 67 -24.65 -18.62 10.01
CA PHE A 67 -25.76 -19.58 10.04
C PHE A 67 -26.18 -19.98 11.46
N ASP A 68 -25.26 -19.97 12.43
CA ASP A 68 -25.58 -20.23 13.85
C ASP A 68 -26.38 -19.08 14.51
N SER A 69 -26.51 -17.93 13.86
CA SER A 69 -27.29 -16.79 14.35
C SER A 69 -28.79 -16.95 14.15
N PHE A 70 -29.22 -17.91 13.31
CA PHE A 70 -30.62 -18.16 12.97
C PHE A 70 -30.90 -19.67 12.92
N ILE A 71 -31.07 -20.27 14.09
CA ILE A 71 -31.27 -21.71 14.24
C ILE A 71 -32.74 -22.07 14.06
N GLU A 72 -33.65 -21.23 14.56
CA GLU A 72 -35.08 -21.47 14.57
C GLU A 72 -35.80 -20.64 13.50
N ALA A 73 -36.94 -21.14 13.00
CA ALA A 73 -37.70 -20.45 11.95
C ALA A 73 -38.22 -19.08 12.40
N GLU A 74 -38.46 -18.91 13.70
CA GLU A 74 -38.91 -17.68 14.34
C GLU A 74 -37.81 -16.60 14.43
N ASP A 75 -36.55 -16.97 14.23
CA ASP A 75 -35.44 -16.01 14.15
C ASP A 75 -35.53 -15.15 12.89
N TYR A 76 -36.24 -15.64 11.85
CA TYR A 76 -36.50 -14.90 10.63
C TYR A 76 -37.61 -13.87 10.82
N LYS A 77 -37.26 -12.61 10.58
CA LYS A 77 -38.16 -11.46 10.59
C LYS A 77 -38.48 -11.01 9.17
N GLU A 78 -39.72 -10.58 8.97
CA GLU A 78 -40.14 -9.97 7.72
C GLU A 78 -39.38 -8.65 7.50
N VAL A 79 -38.77 -8.50 6.32
CA VAL A 79 -38.07 -7.29 5.90
C VAL A 79 -38.78 -6.72 4.67
N ALA A 80 -39.01 -5.41 4.67
CA ALA A 80 -39.67 -4.71 3.56
C ALA A 80 -38.73 -4.58 2.35
N VAL A 81 -38.64 -5.63 1.55
CA VAL A 81 -37.71 -5.78 0.40
C VAL A 81 -37.83 -4.61 -0.59
N GLU A 82 -39.05 -4.23 -0.96
CA GLU A 82 -39.32 -3.14 -1.90
C GLU A 82 -38.96 -1.77 -1.31
N ALA A 83 -39.31 -1.53 -0.04
CA ALA A 83 -39.06 -0.26 0.64
C ALA A 83 -37.56 0.01 0.79
N PHE A 84 -36.76 -1.03 1.06
CA PHE A 84 -35.31 -0.95 1.15
C PHE A 84 -34.60 -1.17 -0.20
N GLN A 85 -35.35 -1.25 -1.30
CA GLN A 85 -34.82 -1.38 -2.65
C GLN A 85 -33.83 -2.56 -2.82
N LEU A 86 -34.01 -3.64 -2.06
CA LEU A 86 -33.02 -4.75 -2.02
C LEU A 86 -32.80 -5.40 -3.38
N LYS A 87 -33.81 -5.41 -4.26
CA LYS A 87 -33.70 -5.96 -5.61
C LYS A 87 -32.69 -5.22 -6.50
N THR A 88 -32.32 -3.98 -6.13
CA THR A 88 -31.25 -3.23 -6.81
C THR A 88 -29.85 -3.73 -6.42
N LEU A 89 -29.67 -4.19 -5.18
CA LEU A 89 -28.43 -4.81 -4.70
C LEU A 89 -28.36 -6.29 -5.07
N TYR A 90 -29.50 -6.96 -5.15
CA TYR A 90 -29.64 -8.37 -5.45
C TYR A 90 -30.55 -8.57 -6.68
N PRO A 91 -30.02 -8.47 -7.92
CA PRO A 91 -30.84 -8.61 -9.14
C PRO A 91 -31.56 -9.96 -9.26
N ASN A 92 -31.01 -11.00 -8.65
CA ASN A 92 -31.58 -12.36 -8.66
C ASN A 92 -32.54 -12.63 -7.50
N PHE A 93 -33.00 -11.60 -6.77
CA PHE A 93 -33.80 -11.79 -5.56
C PHE A 93 -35.07 -12.63 -5.81
N ASP A 94 -35.78 -12.35 -6.90
CA ASP A 94 -36.99 -13.07 -7.32
C ASP A 94 -36.71 -14.15 -8.38
N ALA A 95 -35.45 -14.40 -8.72
CA ALA A 95 -35.10 -15.33 -9.78
C ALA A 95 -35.25 -16.79 -9.32
N ASP A 96 -35.90 -17.61 -10.15
CA ASP A 96 -36.09 -19.03 -9.89
C ASP A 96 -34.76 -19.74 -9.64
N GLY A 97 -34.69 -20.51 -8.56
CA GLY A 97 -33.51 -21.29 -8.18
C GLY A 97 -32.49 -20.57 -7.30
N TYR A 98 -32.58 -19.24 -7.12
CA TYR A 98 -31.68 -18.49 -6.22
C TYR A 98 -32.18 -18.44 -4.78
N ASN A 99 -33.51 -18.37 -4.56
CA ASN A 99 -34.16 -18.43 -3.25
C ASN A 99 -33.63 -17.40 -2.22
N TYR A 100 -33.42 -16.16 -2.62
CA TYR A 100 -32.95 -15.12 -1.71
C TYR A 100 -34.04 -14.70 -0.73
N ARG A 101 -33.66 -14.46 0.53
CA ARG A 101 -34.58 -14.01 1.58
C ARG A 101 -33.91 -12.98 2.46
N ALA A 102 -34.54 -11.83 2.64
CA ALA A 102 -34.17 -10.89 3.68
C ALA A 102 -34.84 -11.33 4.99
N ILE A 103 -34.03 -11.68 5.98
CA ILE A 103 -34.48 -12.43 7.18
C ILE A 103 -34.27 -11.67 8.49
N ALA A 104 -33.54 -10.57 8.47
CA ALA A 104 -33.42 -9.67 9.61
C ALA A 104 -33.01 -8.29 9.13
N ALA A 105 -33.41 -7.28 9.90
CA ALA A 105 -32.97 -5.91 9.69
C ALA A 105 -32.94 -5.13 11.00
N TYR A 106 -32.00 -4.22 11.11
CA TYR A 106 -31.91 -3.25 12.19
C TYR A 106 -31.35 -1.93 11.67
N ARG A 107 -31.69 -0.83 12.33
CA ARG A 107 -31.15 0.49 11.98
C ARG A 107 -30.01 0.89 12.91
N ILE A 108 -29.11 1.70 12.37
CA ILE A 108 -27.98 2.30 13.10
C ILE A 108 -27.93 3.79 12.76
N VAL A 109 -27.37 4.60 13.66
CA VAL A 109 -27.36 6.06 13.51
C VAL A 109 -25.93 6.58 13.46
N PHE A 110 -25.32 6.58 12.27
CA PHE A 110 -24.01 7.22 12.04
C PHE A 110 -24.11 8.75 12.04
N SER A 111 -25.17 9.29 11.43
CA SER A 111 -25.40 10.72 11.25
C SER A 111 -26.90 11.01 11.14
N SER A 112 -27.31 12.25 11.39
CA SER A 112 -28.66 12.72 11.08
C SER A 112 -28.84 13.14 9.62
N ALA A 113 -27.76 13.20 8.84
CA ALA A 113 -27.79 13.61 7.43
C ALA A 113 -28.26 12.51 6.46
N PHE A 114 -28.27 11.25 6.90
CA PHE A 114 -28.67 10.08 6.12
C PHE A 114 -29.21 8.98 7.06
N HIS A 115 -29.80 7.93 6.50
CA HIS A 115 -30.27 6.76 7.24
C HIS A 115 -29.37 5.56 7.00
N SER A 116 -29.18 4.70 8.00
CA SER A 116 -28.39 3.48 7.86
C SER A 116 -29.17 2.28 8.37
N VAL A 117 -29.22 1.23 7.55
CA VAL A 117 -29.90 -0.03 7.86
C VAL A 117 -28.95 -1.17 7.55
N VAL A 118 -28.84 -2.13 8.47
CA VAL A 118 -28.23 -3.43 8.19
C VAL A 118 -29.32 -4.43 7.92
N ILE A 119 -29.18 -5.18 6.84
CA ILE A 119 -30.13 -6.21 6.42
C ILE A 119 -29.36 -7.51 6.26
N THR A 120 -29.83 -8.57 6.92
CA THR A 120 -29.31 -9.92 6.73
C THR A 120 -30.09 -10.60 5.61
N VAL A 121 -29.37 -11.07 4.60
CA VAL A 121 -29.90 -11.76 3.43
C VAL A 121 -29.34 -13.18 3.40
N LYS A 122 -30.24 -14.16 3.39
CA LYS A 122 -29.92 -15.55 3.08
C LYS A 122 -29.90 -15.70 1.55
N LYS A 123 -28.79 -16.14 0.98
CA LYS A 123 -28.59 -16.34 -0.45
C LYS A 123 -28.66 -17.83 -0.77
N GLY A 124 -29.87 -18.31 -1.02
CA GLY A 124 -30.12 -19.75 -1.15
C GLY A 124 -29.97 -20.45 0.19
N ASP A 125 -29.38 -21.65 0.18
CA ASP A 125 -29.27 -22.48 1.40
C ASP A 125 -27.89 -22.45 2.04
N ASN A 126 -26.86 -22.00 1.32
CA ASN A 126 -25.47 -22.15 1.74
C ASN A 126 -24.72 -20.85 1.97
N GLU A 127 -25.29 -19.70 1.62
CA GLU A 127 -24.67 -18.40 1.83
C GLU A 127 -25.58 -17.48 2.65
N MET A 128 -24.98 -16.69 3.53
CA MET A 128 -25.65 -15.67 4.32
C MET A 128 -24.75 -14.45 4.46
N GLU A 129 -25.34 -13.25 4.37
CA GLU A 129 -24.59 -12.01 4.57
C GLU A 129 -25.43 -10.93 5.26
N SER A 130 -24.79 -10.09 6.07
CA SER A 130 -25.38 -8.82 6.50
C SER A 130 -24.78 -7.67 5.70
N VAL A 131 -25.64 -6.89 5.04
CA VAL A 131 -25.28 -5.72 4.26
C VAL A 131 -25.69 -4.45 4.98
N LEU A 132 -24.73 -3.55 5.23
CA LEU A 132 -24.99 -2.17 5.64
C LEU A 132 -25.36 -1.36 4.40
N ILE A 133 -26.47 -0.63 4.47
CA ILE A 133 -26.95 0.23 3.39
C ILE A 133 -27.20 1.63 3.96
N ASN A 134 -26.58 2.63 3.35
CA ASN A 134 -26.82 4.04 3.64
C ASN A 134 -27.79 4.61 2.61
N TYR A 135 -28.80 5.33 3.08
CA TYR A 135 -29.84 5.97 2.28
C TYR A 135 -29.86 7.47 2.52
N ASP A 136 -30.18 8.25 1.50
CA ASP A 136 -30.53 9.64 1.69
C ASP A 136 -31.84 9.76 2.50
N LEU A 137 -32.19 10.99 2.90
CA LEU A 137 -33.40 11.25 3.67
C LEU A 137 -34.70 10.92 2.91
N SER A 138 -34.63 10.71 1.59
CA SER A 138 -35.77 10.33 0.76
C SER A 138 -35.88 8.81 0.56
N GLY A 139 -34.90 8.04 1.03
CA GLY A 139 -34.84 6.58 0.92
C GLY A 139 -34.11 6.07 -0.32
N ASN A 140 -33.35 6.90 -1.05
CA ASN A 140 -32.50 6.43 -2.15
C ASN A 140 -31.15 5.92 -1.62
N ILE A 141 -30.64 4.83 -2.18
CA ILE A 141 -29.35 4.25 -1.78
C ILE A 141 -28.20 5.21 -2.13
N ILE A 142 -27.36 5.52 -1.13
CA ILE A 142 -26.11 6.27 -1.27
C ILE A 142 -24.94 5.32 -1.48
N ALA A 143 -24.83 4.31 -0.61
CA ALA A 143 -23.74 3.34 -0.59
C ALA A 143 -24.19 2.07 0.15
N HIS A 144 -23.50 0.96 -0.11
CA HIS A 144 -23.70 -0.29 0.63
C HIS A 144 -22.37 -1.02 0.83
N GLU A 145 -22.31 -1.87 1.84
CA GLU A 145 -21.14 -2.66 2.19
C GLU A 145 -21.55 -3.95 2.90
N VAL A 146 -20.99 -5.10 2.49
CA VAL A 146 -21.15 -6.36 3.22
C VAL A 146 -20.28 -6.31 4.48
N ILE A 147 -20.90 -6.41 5.66
CA ILE A 147 -20.22 -6.30 6.96
C ILE A 147 -20.06 -7.66 7.66
N SER A 148 -20.85 -8.66 7.28
CA SER A 148 -20.61 -10.05 7.65
C SER A 148 -21.06 -10.99 6.55
N TYR A 149 -20.42 -12.15 6.49
CA TYR A 149 -20.66 -13.18 5.49
C TYR A 149 -20.30 -14.55 6.06
N ASP A 150 -21.09 -15.56 5.73
CA ASP A 150 -20.85 -16.94 6.09
C ASP A 150 -21.25 -17.86 4.93
N GLU A 151 -20.45 -18.89 4.68
CA GLU A 151 -20.70 -19.92 3.66
C GLU A 151 -20.56 -21.29 4.28
N ILE A 152 -21.56 -22.16 4.10
CA ILE A 152 -21.59 -23.49 4.71
C ILE A 152 -21.51 -24.63 3.69
N ALA A 153 -21.45 -24.34 2.38
CA ALA A 153 -21.28 -25.40 1.39
C ALA A 153 -19.91 -26.07 1.52
N GLU A 154 -18.84 -25.28 1.40
CA GLU A 154 -17.46 -25.75 1.62
C GLU A 154 -16.83 -25.16 2.89
N GLY A 155 -17.48 -24.16 3.53
CA GLY A 155 -16.96 -23.55 4.75
C GLY A 155 -15.73 -22.68 4.53
N GLN A 156 -15.49 -22.20 3.30
CA GLN A 156 -14.19 -21.63 2.93
C GLN A 156 -14.03 -20.15 3.25
N PHE A 157 -15.13 -19.40 3.42
CA PHE A 157 -15.07 -17.95 3.55
C PHE A 157 -15.93 -17.44 4.69
N ARG A 158 -15.38 -16.49 5.45
CA ARG A 158 -16.12 -15.78 6.50
C ARG A 158 -15.73 -14.30 6.54
N ILE A 159 -16.71 -13.42 6.73
CA ILE A 159 -16.48 -12.00 7.02
C ILE A 159 -17.11 -11.66 8.36
N THR A 160 -16.37 -10.93 9.19
CA THR A 160 -16.89 -10.27 10.39
C THR A 160 -16.48 -8.81 10.39
N ALA A 161 -17.26 -7.93 11.04
CA ALA A 161 -16.93 -6.51 11.14
C ALA A 161 -17.11 -5.95 12.54
N ASN A 162 -16.13 -5.16 12.98
CA ASN A 162 -16.28 -4.25 14.11
C ASN A 162 -16.73 -2.89 13.60
N VAL A 163 -17.89 -2.43 14.07
CA VAL A 163 -18.54 -1.19 13.62
C VAL A 163 -18.55 -0.17 14.76
N THR A 164 -17.98 1.01 14.49
CA THR A 164 -18.02 2.19 15.36
C THR A 164 -18.91 3.27 14.75
N ASN A 165 -19.03 4.43 15.40
CA ASN A 165 -19.78 5.56 14.87
C ASN A 165 -19.10 6.28 13.68
N TYR A 166 -17.89 5.90 13.28
CA TYR A 166 -17.18 6.51 12.14
C TYR A 166 -16.40 5.53 11.25
N SER A 167 -16.22 4.28 11.67
CA SER A 167 -15.44 3.29 10.94
C SER A 167 -16.02 1.88 10.98
N ILE A 168 -15.67 1.10 9.96
CA ILE A 168 -15.93 -0.34 9.89
C ILE A 168 -14.59 -1.03 9.71
N GLU A 169 -14.26 -1.98 10.58
CA GLU A 169 -13.07 -2.81 10.46
C GLU A 169 -13.49 -4.25 10.18
N LYS A 170 -13.29 -4.71 8.95
CA LYS A 170 -13.66 -6.03 8.47
C LYS A 170 -12.49 -7.00 8.57
N SER A 171 -12.78 -8.23 8.93
CA SER A 171 -11.87 -9.38 8.85
C SER A 171 -12.44 -10.37 7.87
N HIS A 172 -11.73 -10.60 6.76
CA HIS A 172 -12.07 -11.65 5.80
C HIS A 172 -11.15 -12.83 6.04
N VAL A 173 -11.74 -13.98 6.35
CA VAL A 173 -11.05 -15.23 6.58
C VAL A 173 -11.30 -16.16 5.40
N SER A 174 -10.23 -16.73 4.87
CA SER A 174 -10.27 -17.73 3.81
C SER A 174 -9.50 -18.98 4.25
N TRP A 175 -10.12 -20.15 4.06
CA TRP A 175 -9.50 -21.46 4.26
C TRP A 175 -9.27 -22.22 2.94
N ALA A 176 -9.42 -21.56 1.80
CA ALA A 176 -9.38 -22.19 0.47
C ALA A 176 -8.04 -22.90 0.15
N THR A 177 -6.95 -22.54 0.82
CA THR A 177 -5.62 -23.17 0.66
C THR A 177 -5.33 -24.26 1.69
N GLY A 178 -6.28 -24.58 2.58
CA GLY A 178 -6.09 -25.48 3.72
C GLY A 178 -5.42 -24.84 4.94
N GLU A 179 -5.00 -23.58 4.84
CA GLU A 179 -4.49 -22.76 5.95
C GLU A 179 -5.37 -21.52 6.10
N GLU A 180 -5.51 -21.02 7.34
CA GLU A 180 -6.26 -19.81 7.61
C GLU A 180 -5.52 -18.57 7.09
N GLN A 181 -6.16 -17.84 6.18
CA GLN A 181 -5.66 -16.58 5.64
C GLN A 181 -6.61 -15.45 6.08
N VAL A 182 -6.09 -14.49 6.84
CA VAL A 182 -6.87 -13.35 7.35
C VAL A 182 -6.44 -12.08 6.64
N THR A 183 -7.38 -11.42 5.97
CA THR A 183 -7.20 -10.08 5.39
C THR A 183 -8.06 -9.07 6.12
N LYS A 184 -7.46 -7.96 6.56
CA LYS A 184 -8.19 -6.86 7.22
C LYS A 184 -8.46 -5.72 6.27
N GLN A 185 -9.64 -5.13 6.38
CA GLN A 185 -10.04 -3.95 5.62
C GLN A 185 -10.66 -2.93 6.56
N LYS A 186 -10.23 -1.66 6.46
CA LYS A 186 -10.78 -0.56 7.23
C LYS A 186 -11.54 0.38 6.30
N LEU A 187 -12.75 0.75 6.69
CA LEU A 187 -13.62 1.65 5.96
C LEU A 187 -14.01 2.82 6.87
N THR A 188 -14.32 3.97 6.27
CA THR A 188 -14.85 5.15 6.94
C THR A 188 -16.18 5.56 6.35
N ILE A 189 -17.03 6.15 7.19
CA ILE A 189 -18.33 6.68 6.77
C ILE A 189 -18.23 8.19 6.65
N GLY A 190 -18.38 8.69 5.42
CA GLY A 190 -18.39 10.12 5.12
C GLY A 190 -19.63 10.81 5.67
N ALA A 191 -19.54 12.13 5.88
CA ALA A 191 -20.69 12.95 6.28
C ALA A 191 -21.83 12.94 5.24
N ASP A 192 -21.50 12.62 3.99
CA ASP A 192 -22.42 12.45 2.87
C ASP A 192 -23.01 11.03 2.77
N GLY A 193 -22.71 10.14 3.72
CA GLY A 193 -23.18 8.76 3.73
C GLY A 193 -22.39 7.80 2.84
N LYS A 194 -21.33 8.26 2.15
CA LYS A 194 -20.47 7.37 1.37
C LYS A 194 -19.57 6.53 2.27
N ILE A 195 -19.29 5.30 1.83
CA ILE A 195 -18.38 4.38 2.49
C ILE A 195 -17.07 4.38 1.70
N ASN A 196 -15.96 4.70 2.35
CA ASN A 196 -14.66 4.81 1.69
C ASN A 196 -13.65 3.87 2.34
N GLU A 197 -12.95 3.09 1.52
CA GLU A 197 -11.82 2.28 1.96
C GLU A 197 -10.68 3.17 2.45
N VAL A 198 -10.18 2.87 3.64
CA VAL A 198 -8.94 3.42 4.17
C VAL A 198 -7.82 2.50 3.73
N LEU A 199 -6.97 2.98 2.84
CA LEU A 199 -5.76 2.29 2.45
C LEU A 199 -4.81 2.24 3.64
N THR A 200 -4.61 1.04 4.18
CA THR A 200 -3.51 0.76 5.12
C THR A 200 -2.19 0.69 4.35
N ASP A 201 -1.06 0.88 5.03
CA ASP A 201 0.27 0.75 4.41
C ASP A 201 0.45 -0.61 3.72
N GLU A 202 -0.10 -1.68 4.30
CA GLU A 202 -0.07 -3.03 3.73
C GLU A 202 -0.85 -3.13 2.40
N ASN A 203 -2.09 -2.64 2.36
CA ASN A 203 -2.91 -2.66 1.15
C ASN A 203 -2.38 -1.70 0.09
N LEU A 204 -1.86 -0.55 0.51
CA LEU A 204 -1.21 0.41 -0.37
C LEU A 204 0.02 -0.23 -1.03
N PHE A 205 0.91 -0.82 -0.22
CA PHE A 205 2.08 -1.54 -0.71
C PHE A 205 1.71 -2.67 -1.69
N LYS A 206 0.70 -3.49 -1.36
CA LYS A 206 0.21 -4.57 -2.24
C LYS A 206 -0.27 -4.05 -3.60
N LYS A 207 -1.03 -2.95 -3.61
CA LYS A 207 -1.50 -2.32 -4.87
C LYS A 207 -0.33 -1.75 -5.68
N VAL A 208 0.67 -1.18 -5.02
CA VAL A 208 1.87 -0.60 -5.66
C VAL A 208 2.75 -1.68 -6.28
N ILE A 209 3.08 -2.76 -5.57
CA ILE A 209 3.89 -3.86 -6.12
C ILE A 209 3.21 -4.50 -7.33
N GLN A 210 1.88 -4.63 -7.29
CA GLN A 210 1.09 -5.14 -8.42
C GLN A 210 1.17 -4.20 -9.62
N ALA A 211 1.03 -2.89 -9.39
CA ALA A 211 1.13 -1.88 -10.46
C ALA A 211 2.53 -1.83 -11.10
N LEU A 212 3.58 -2.07 -10.32
CA LEU A 212 4.97 -2.17 -10.80
C LEU A 212 5.30 -3.51 -11.46
N GLY A 213 4.42 -4.52 -11.38
CA GLY A 213 4.68 -5.87 -11.89
C GLY A 213 5.74 -6.63 -11.09
N LEU A 214 5.97 -6.25 -9.83
CA LEU A 214 6.98 -6.86 -8.97
C LEU A 214 6.46 -8.15 -8.33
N THR A 215 7.35 -9.12 -8.18
CA THR A 215 7.05 -10.37 -7.49
C THR A 215 7.39 -10.23 -6.01
N ASN A 216 6.41 -10.39 -5.11
CA ASN A 216 6.58 -10.22 -3.66
C ASN A 216 7.74 -11.06 -3.07
N LYS A 217 8.05 -12.23 -3.64
CA LYS A 217 9.17 -13.09 -3.21
C LYS A 217 10.56 -12.49 -3.49
N LYS A 218 10.68 -11.60 -4.47
CA LYS A 218 11.93 -10.93 -4.82
C LYS A 218 12.15 -9.62 -4.05
N ILE A 219 11.20 -9.22 -3.21
CA ILE A 219 11.31 -7.96 -2.47
C ILE A 219 12.08 -8.24 -1.17
N GLU A 220 13.22 -7.58 -1.02
CA GLU A 220 13.99 -7.63 0.22
C GLU A 220 13.36 -6.70 1.26
N LYS A 221 12.45 -7.27 2.06
CA LYS A 221 11.64 -6.52 3.02
C LYS A 221 12.46 -5.84 4.12
N ARG A 222 13.70 -6.29 4.41
CA ARG A 222 14.57 -5.65 5.40
C ARG A 222 14.92 -4.21 5.03
N PHE A 223 14.89 -3.85 3.75
CA PHE A 223 15.21 -2.51 3.26
C PHE A 223 14.00 -1.79 2.65
N LEU A 224 12.78 -2.32 2.85
CA LEU A 224 11.55 -1.66 2.44
C LEU A 224 11.33 -0.42 3.30
N GLU A 225 11.27 0.75 2.66
CA GLU A 225 11.01 2.01 3.34
C GLU A 225 9.74 2.67 2.80
N ILE A 226 8.88 3.12 3.71
CA ILE A 226 7.62 3.79 3.41
C ILE A 226 7.52 5.04 4.28
N LYS A 227 7.31 6.21 3.66
CA LYS A 227 7.26 7.49 4.39
C LYS A 227 6.30 8.48 3.75
N VAL A 228 5.33 8.94 4.54
CA VAL A 228 4.40 10.02 4.14
C VAL A 228 5.19 11.30 3.86
N MET A 229 4.88 11.99 2.77
CA MET A 229 5.55 13.24 2.42
C MET A 229 5.20 14.36 3.40
N PRO A 230 6.20 15.06 4.00
CA PRO A 230 5.92 16.10 5.00
C PRO A 230 5.04 17.26 4.50
N ASN A 231 5.14 17.59 3.22
CA ASN A 231 4.40 18.72 2.61
C ASN A 231 3.20 18.28 1.77
N SER A 232 2.93 16.98 1.68
CA SER A 232 1.83 16.41 0.91
C SER A 232 1.36 15.12 1.61
N PRO A 233 0.57 15.24 2.71
CA PRO A 233 0.19 14.09 3.52
C PRO A 233 -0.71 13.08 2.79
N ASP A 234 -1.29 13.49 1.66
CA ASP A 234 -2.03 12.62 0.73
C ASP A 234 -1.09 11.80 -0.18
N GLU A 235 0.23 11.97 -0.07
CA GLU A 235 1.23 11.25 -0.83
C GLU A 235 2.27 10.56 0.07
N THR A 236 2.75 9.41 -0.37
CA THR A 236 3.76 8.61 0.32
C THR A 236 4.89 8.26 -0.62
N ILE A 237 6.13 8.38 -0.14
CA ILE A 237 7.32 7.86 -0.81
C ILE A 237 7.47 6.39 -0.39
N MET A 238 7.66 5.50 -1.35
CA MET A 238 8.06 4.12 -1.10
C MET A 238 9.36 3.81 -1.82
N VAL A 239 10.26 3.11 -1.14
CA VAL A 239 11.45 2.51 -1.74
C VAL A 239 11.32 1.01 -1.61
N ILE A 240 11.16 0.34 -2.74
CA ILE A 240 10.91 -1.10 -2.84
C ILE A 240 12.16 -1.77 -3.42
N PRO A 241 12.94 -2.47 -2.60
CA PRO A 241 14.17 -3.12 -3.05
C PRO A 241 13.83 -4.48 -3.69
N GLU A 242 14.11 -4.62 -4.98
CA GLU A 242 13.96 -5.86 -5.74
C GLU A 242 15.32 -6.57 -5.86
N LEU A 243 15.40 -7.83 -5.43
CA LEU A 243 16.53 -8.72 -5.66
C LEU A 243 16.65 -9.04 -7.15
N THR A 244 17.76 -8.57 -7.75
CA THR A 244 18.13 -8.87 -9.14
C THR A 244 19.17 -9.98 -9.24
N TYR A 245 19.94 -10.18 -8.17
CA TYR A 245 20.89 -11.27 -8.00
C TYR A 245 20.99 -11.65 -6.52
N GLU A 246 21.16 -12.93 -6.24
CA GLU A 246 21.42 -13.50 -4.92
C GLU A 246 22.38 -14.67 -5.12
N ALA A 247 23.48 -14.69 -4.38
CA ALA A 247 24.45 -15.78 -4.45
C ALA A 247 23.98 -16.99 -3.65
N GLU A 248 24.36 -18.19 -4.08
CA GLU A 248 23.97 -19.43 -3.41
C GLU A 248 24.86 -19.79 -2.22
N GLU A 249 26.13 -19.33 -2.23
CA GLU A 249 27.17 -19.78 -1.29
C GLU A 249 27.59 -18.71 -0.26
N ASP A 250 27.40 -17.44 -0.57
CA ASP A 250 27.62 -16.33 0.34
C ASP A 250 26.37 -15.45 0.38
N ASP A 251 26.11 -14.76 1.49
CA ASP A 251 24.93 -13.89 1.66
C ASP A 251 25.01 -12.61 0.79
N SER A 252 25.70 -12.67 -0.36
CA SER A 252 25.83 -11.55 -1.29
C SER A 252 24.61 -11.44 -2.20
N PHE A 253 24.22 -10.21 -2.49
CA PHE A 253 23.05 -9.93 -3.31
C PHE A 253 23.17 -8.58 -4.02
N THR A 254 22.34 -8.38 -5.05
CA THR A 254 22.18 -7.11 -5.75
C THR A 254 20.71 -6.68 -5.73
N LEU A 255 20.48 -5.40 -5.47
CA LEU A 255 19.16 -4.77 -5.44
C LEU A 255 19.01 -3.71 -6.53
N ASP A 256 17.85 -3.71 -7.16
CA ASP A 256 17.31 -2.53 -7.84
C ASP A 256 16.28 -1.87 -6.91
N LEU A 257 16.42 -0.57 -6.65
CA LEU A 257 15.53 0.20 -5.79
C LEU A 257 14.46 0.88 -6.64
N HIS A 258 13.21 0.40 -6.53
CA HIS A 258 12.05 1.07 -7.13
C HIS A 258 11.58 2.17 -6.18
N ILE A 259 11.85 3.41 -6.55
CA ILE A 259 11.48 4.60 -5.80
C ILE A 259 10.22 5.18 -6.42
N VAL A 260 9.15 5.28 -5.64
CA VAL A 260 7.85 5.76 -6.11
C VAL A 260 7.24 6.78 -5.16
N ILE A 261 6.45 7.69 -5.72
CA ILE A 261 5.48 8.50 -4.98
C ILE A 261 4.09 7.98 -5.31
N VAL A 262 3.29 7.75 -4.27
CA VAL A 262 1.98 7.12 -4.37
C VAL A 262 0.93 8.02 -3.74
N ASN A 263 -0.22 8.15 -4.40
CA ASN A 263 -1.38 8.80 -3.83
C ASN A 263 -2.08 7.89 -2.81
N ASN A 264 -2.18 8.32 -1.55
CA ASN A 264 -2.66 7.53 -0.42
C ASN A 264 -4.16 7.21 -0.49
N LYS A 265 -4.93 7.84 -1.38
CA LYS A 265 -6.38 7.62 -1.55
C LYS A 265 -6.69 6.66 -2.69
N THR A 266 -5.89 6.70 -3.76
CA THR A 266 -6.14 5.96 -5.00
C THR A 266 -5.16 4.81 -5.23
N ALA A 267 -4.07 4.76 -4.48
CA ALA A 267 -2.92 3.88 -4.72
C ALA A 267 -2.23 4.08 -6.09
N ASN A 268 -2.54 5.18 -6.79
CA ASN A 268 -1.89 5.50 -8.05
C ASN A 268 -0.45 5.97 -7.82
N ILE A 269 0.48 5.39 -8.57
CA ILE A 269 1.87 5.85 -8.63
C ILE A 269 1.89 7.14 -9.44
N THR A 270 2.27 8.24 -8.80
CA THR A 270 2.35 9.57 -9.43
C THR A 270 3.74 9.83 -10.01
N HIS A 271 4.79 9.28 -9.40
CA HIS A 271 6.17 9.41 -9.85
C HIS A 271 6.93 8.12 -9.63
N THR A 272 7.87 7.80 -10.54
CA THR A 272 8.71 6.60 -10.44
C THR A 272 10.14 6.88 -10.91
N TYR A 273 11.08 6.17 -10.29
CA TYR A 273 12.47 6.02 -10.72
C TYR A 273 13.01 4.68 -10.22
N VAL A 274 13.89 4.05 -11.01
CA VAL A 274 14.54 2.79 -10.63
C VAL A 274 16.05 3.05 -10.53
N ASP A 275 16.57 2.95 -9.32
CA ASP A 275 18.01 3.07 -9.05
C ASP A 275 18.65 1.69 -8.97
N LYS A 276 19.56 1.38 -9.87
CA LYS A 276 19.94 -0.01 -10.18
C LYS A 276 21.31 -0.40 -9.65
N GLY A 277 21.45 -1.69 -9.33
CA GLY A 277 22.76 -2.32 -9.13
C GLY A 277 23.41 -2.05 -7.78
N TRP A 278 22.62 -1.90 -6.71
CA TRP A 278 23.15 -1.79 -5.35
C TRP A 278 23.59 -3.16 -4.83
N THR A 279 24.89 -3.37 -4.66
CA THR A 279 25.47 -4.64 -4.23
C THR A 279 25.70 -4.69 -2.72
N SER A 280 25.52 -5.87 -2.13
CA SER A 280 25.92 -6.19 -0.76
C SER A 280 26.82 -7.42 -0.79
N ASP A 281 28.03 -7.31 -0.27
CA ASP A 281 29.04 -8.38 -0.22
C ASP A 281 29.84 -8.34 1.10
N ALA A 282 31.18 -8.40 1.03
CA ALA A 282 32.07 -8.16 2.17
C ALA A 282 31.87 -6.77 2.82
N ILE A 283 31.44 -5.78 2.04
CA ILE A 283 30.89 -4.52 2.53
C ILE A 283 29.36 -4.64 2.41
N ARG A 284 28.73 -4.98 3.53
CA ARG A 284 27.31 -5.32 3.55
C ARG A 284 26.46 -4.06 3.47
N LEU A 285 25.41 -4.08 2.66
CA LEU A 285 24.30 -3.13 2.75
C LEU A 285 23.58 -3.38 4.08
N ASP A 286 23.60 -2.37 4.95
CA ASP A 286 23.13 -2.48 6.32
C ASP A 286 21.74 -1.89 6.52
N SER A 287 21.45 -0.74 5.93
CA SER A 287 20.13 -0.11 6.01
C SER A 287 19.86 0.84 4.86
N LEU A 288 18.57 1.11 4.64
CA LEU A 288 18.03 2.07 3.69
C LEU A 288 17.10 3.01 4.45
N LEU A 289 17.14 4.31 4.17
CA LEU A 289 16.26 5.30 4.81
C LEU A 289 15.78 6.38 3.82
N ILE A 290 14.52 6.79 3.96
CA ILE A 290 14.00 7.98 3.26
C ILE A 290 14.31 9.24 4.09
N ASP A 291 15.20 10.08 3.59
CA ASP A 291 15.53 11.39 4.14
C ASP A 291 14.59 12.46 3.58
N THR A 292 13.89 13.16 4.48
CA THR A 292 12.94 14.22 4.13
C THR A 292 13.32 15.55 4.77
N ALA A 293 14.61 15.75 5.09
CA ALA A 293 15.16 17.04 5.49
C ALA A 293 14.74 18.15 4.49
N PRO A 294 14.74 19.43 4.91
CA PRO A 294 14.20 20.52 4.10
C PRO A 294 15.14 20.92 2.95
N TYR A 295 15.36 20.02 2.00
CA TYR A 295 16.08 20.25 0.74
C TYR A 295 15.23 21.09 -0.22
N LEU A 296 14.90 22.32 0.18
CA LEU A 296 14.19 23.28 -0.67
C LEU A 296 15.18 23.82 -1.70
N LEU A 297 15.16 23.25 -2.91
CA LEU A 297 16.08 23.57 -3.99
C LEU A 297 15.65 24.81 -4.78
N ALA A 298 14.35 25.13 -4.81
CA ALA A 298 13.79 26.38 -5.32
C ALA A 298 12.48 26.69 -4.58
N GLU A 299 11.85 27.84 -4.82
CA GLU A 299 10.65 28.29 -4.08
C GLU A 299 9.56 27.21 -3.95
N ASN A 300 9.32 26.44 -5.01
CA ASN A 300 8.31 25.36 -5.04
C ASN A 300 8.90 23.99 -5.36
N THR A 301 10.21 23.83 -5.19
CA THR A 301 10.91 22.60 -5.56
C THR A 301 11.63 22.05 -4.34
N ARG A 302 11.08 20.99 -3.74
CA ARG A 302 11.68 20.30 -2.61
C ARG A 302 12.14 18.91 -3.06
N ALA A 303 13.39 18.59 -2.76
CA ALA A 303 13.91 17.25 -2.92
C ALA A 303 13.68 16.39 -1.66
N PHE A 304 13.74 15.09 -1.83
CA PHE A 304 13.96 14.13 -0.76
C PHE A 304 15.19 13.27 -1.09
N GLY A 305 15.77 12.65 -0.08
CA GLY A 305 16.94 11.81 -0.21
C GLY A 305 16.63 10.34 0.06
N ILE A 306 17.36 9.45 -0.61
CA ILE A 306 17.48 8.05 -0.20
C ILE A 306 18.89 7.87 0.38
N ARG A 307 18.97 7.42 1.64
CA ARG A 307 20.22 7.09 2.31
C ARG A 307 20.44 5.59 2.33
N ILE A 308 21.67 5.17 2.08
CA ILE A 308 22.07 3.76 2.16
C ILE A 308 23.30 3.69 3.05
N ASN A 309 23.25 2.79 4.04
CA ASN A 309 24.36 2.53 4.96
C ASN A 309 25.07 1.22 4.58
N PHE A 310 26.38 1.24 4.68
CA PHE A 310 27.26 0.11 4.42
C PHE A 310 28.15 -0.15 5.64
N LEU A 311 28.42 -1.43 5.91
CA LEU A 311 29.28 -1.88 7.01
C LEU A 311 30.25 -2.97 6.54
N GLY A 312 31.52 -2.82 6.90
CA GLY A 312 32.53 -3.87 6.80
C GLY A 312 32.62 -4.68 8.10
N MET A 313 32.82 -6.00 7.98
CA MET A 313 32.87 -6.90 9.14
C MET A 313 34.27 -7.09 9.74
N SER A 314 35.32 -6.55 9.11
CA SER A 314 36.69 -6.67 9.60
C SER A 314 36.86 -5.90 10.91
N ARG A 315 37.20 -6.61 11.99
CA ARG A 315 37.52 -6.00 13.28
C ARG A 315 38.85 -5.24 13.30
N PRO A 316 39.96 -5.76 12.73
CA PRO A 316 41.21 -5.00 12.65
C PRO A 316 41.16 -3.87 11.62
N SER A 317 40.19 -3.88 10.70
CA SER A 317 40.01 -2.82 9.71
C SER A 317 38.53 -2.45 9.57
N PRO A 318 37.93 -1.84 10.60
CA PRO A 318 36.51 -1.54 10.56
C PRO A 318 36.22 -0.53 9.46
N TYR A 319 35.04 -0.64 8.86
CA TYR A 319 34.60 0.23 7.80
C TYR A 319 33.10 0.49 7.90
N SER A 320 32.69 1.73 7.69
CA SER A 320 31.30 2.10 7.47
C SER A 320 31.23 3.28 6.53
N ASN A 321 30.22 3.28 5.66
CA ASN A 321 29.94 4.39 4.76
C ASN A 321 28.43 4.61 4.70
N GLN A 322 28.03 5.87 4.60
CA GLN A 322 26.67 6.23 4.27
C GLN A 322 26.67 7.18 3.09
N VAL A 323 25.87 6.85 2.07
CA VAL A 323 25.61 7.71 0.92
C VAL A 323 24.20 8.29 0.97
N ILE A 324 24.01 9.43 0.30
CA ILE A 324 22.70 9.99 0.00
C ILE A 324 22.57 10.29 -1.50
N THR A 325 21.41 9.97 -2.06
CA THR A 325 21.00 10.35 -3.42
C THR A 325 19.78 11.27 -3.32
N LEU A 326 19.76 12.43 -3.98
CA LEU A 326 18.62 13.36 -3.94
C LEU A 326 17.76 13.28 -5.19
N PHE A 327 16.45 13.29 -5.00
CA PHE A 327 15.43 13.22 -6.05
C PHE A 327 14.45 14.39 -5.96
N VAL A 328 14.03 14.89 -7.12
CA VAL A 328 12.97 15.90 -7.26
C VAL A 328 11.82 15.30 -8.06
N PRO A 329 10.56 15.40 -7.58
CA PRO A 329 9.40 15.05 -8.39
C PRO A 329 9.22 16.05 -9.54
N THR A 330 9.21 15.56 -10.78
CA THR A 330 9.01 16.37 -11.99
C THR A 330 8.23 15.59 -13.05
N GLU A 331 7.15 16.15 -13.59
CA GLU A 331 6.47 15.63 -14.79
C GLU A 331 6.13 14.12 -14.74
N GLY A 332 5.68 13.60 -13.59
CA GLY A 332 5.33 12.19 -13.44
C GLY A 332 6.50 11.22 -13.30
N THR A 333 7.73 11.74 -13.18
CA THR A 333 8.95 10.97 -12.87
C THR A 333 9.73 11.59 -11.71
N LEU A 334 10.69 10.87 -11.15
CA LEU A 334 11.65 11.45 -10.21
C LEU A 334 12.95 11.76 -10.95
N LYS A 335 13.36 13.02 -10.93
CA LYS A 335 14.67 13.43 -11.43
C LYS A 335 15.70 13.30 -10.31
N MET A 336 16.70 12.44 -10.49
CA MET A 336 17.89 12.43 -9.65
C MET A 336 18.67 13.73 -9.88
N VAL A 337 18.91 14.49 -8.81
CA VAL A 337 19.63 15.78 -8.85
C VAL A 337 20.93 15.76 -8.07
N LEU A 338 21.15 14.77 -7.19
CA LEU A 338 22.45 14.50 -6.58
C LEU A 338 22.69 12.99 -6.67
N LYS A 339 23.76 12.59 -7.36
CA LYS A 339 24.25 11.20 -7.39
C LYS A 339 24.64 10.74 -5.97
N PRO A 340 24.77 9.43 -5.72
CA PRO A 340 25.25 8.93 -4.43
C PRO A 340 26.44 9.74 -3.91
N TYR A 341 26.23 10.43 -2.79
CA TYR A 341 27.18 11.35 -2.18
C TYR A 341 27.50 10.90 -0.76
N ASP A 342 28.77 10.73 -0.43
CA ASP A 342 29.23 10.30 0.89
C ASP A 342 28.87 11.33 1.97
N VAL A 343 27.95 10.97 2.85
CA VAL A 343 27.54 11.76 4.01
C VAL A 343 28.16 11.28 5.30
N MET A 344 28.65 10.04 5.36
CA MET A 344 29.46 9.54 6.44
C MET A 344 30.49 8.55 5.91
N ASN A 345 31.72 8.65 6.38
CA ASN A 345 32.75 7.64 6.21
C ASN A 345 33.38 7.37 7.57
N TYR A 346 33.59 6.10 7.89
CA TYR A 346 34.33 5.67 9.05
C TYR A 346 35.26 4.54 8.65
N GLY A 347 36.51 4.63 9.03
CA GLY A 347 37.49 3.58 8.78
C GLY A 347 38.69 3.69 9.68
N GLY A 348 39.45 2.62 9.78
CA GLY A 348 40.71 2.64 10.51
C GLY A 348 41.43 1.31 10.48
N GLU A 349 42.57 1.27 11.17
CA GLU A 349 43.36 0.08 11.39
C GLU A 349 43.59 -0.11 12.89
N TRP A 350 43.50 -1.34 13.35
CA TRP A 350 43.67 -1.69 14.75
C TRP A 350 44.50 -2.97 14.88
N ASP A 351 45.51 -2.92 15.75
CA ASP A 351 46.33 -4.08 16.12
C ASP A 351 45.56 -5.13 16.96
N MET A 352 44.29 -4.84 17.30
CA MET A 352 43.41 -5.65 18.15
C MET A 352 43.86 -5.77 19.61
N VAL A 353 44.80 -4.93 20.04
CA VAL A 353 45.35 -4.86 21.41
C VAL A 353 45.20 -3.45 21.96
N CYS A 354 45.86 -2.46 21.34
CA CYS A 354 45.78 -1.05 21.67
C CYS A 354 46.04 -0.16 20.47
N ALA A 355 47.16 -0.33 19.76
CA ALA A 355 47.59 0.61 18.73
C ALA A 355 46.62 0.63 17.55
N GLY A 356 46.13 1.81 17.20
CA GLY A 356 45.22 1.96 16.07
C GLY A 356 44.95 3.41 15.72
N GLU A 357 44.52 3.62 14.49
CA GLU A 357 44.15 4.93 13.97
C GLU A 357 42.81 4.82 13.24
N PHE A 358 41.89 5.71 13.59
CA PHE A 358 40.54 5.75 13.04
C PHE A 358 40.21 7.15 12.58
N VAL A 359 39.52 7.23 11.44
CA VAL A 359 39.02 8.49 10.86
C VAL A 359 37.52 8.36 10.67
N GLN A 360 36.79 9.35 11.18
CA GLN A 360 35.36 9.51 10.94
C GLN A 360 35.10 10.86 10.28
N GLU A 361 34.51 10.83 9.09
CA GLU A 361 34.01 12.01 8.40
C GLU A 361 32.49 12.02 8.43
N ASN A 362 31.89 13.13 8.85
CA ASN A 362 30.45 13.35 8.76
C ASN A 362 30.20 14.61 7.93
N ARG A 363 29.33 14.52 6.91
CA ARG A 363 28.93 15.66 6.07
C ARG A 363 27.47 16.00 6.28
N THR A 364 27.22 17.24 6.68
CA THR A 364 25.87 17.80 6.78
C THR A 364 25.55 18.64 5.56
N LEU A 365 24.42 18.36 4.91
CA LEU A 365 23.90 19.07 3.76
C LEU A 365 22.90 20.13 4.22
N GLY A 366 23.19 21.41 3.98
CA GLY A 366 22.31 22.53 4.29
C GLY A 366 22.07 23.43 3.08
N MET A 367 20.86 23.93 2.92
CA MET A 367 20.55 24.84 1.81
C MET A 367 21.24 26.20 2.01
N ALA A 368 21.96 26.65 1.00
CA ALA A 368 22.57 27.99 0.97
C ALA A 368 21.57 29.04 0.46
N LYS A 369 21.92 30.31 0.66
CA LYS A 369 21.15 31.46 0.12
C LYS A 369 21.49 31.76 -1.33
N THR A 370 22.66 31.33 -1.80
CA THR A 370 23.08 31.48 -3.19
C THR A 370 22.37 30.45 -4.05
N ASN A 371 22.18 30.77 -5.33
CA ASN A 371 21.64 29.82 -6.30
C ASN A 371 22.52 29.80 -7.56
N THR A 372 22.55 28.64 -8.20
CA THR A 372 23.19 28.41 -9.49
C THR A 372 22.15 27.78 -10.42
N LYS A 373 21.93 28.38 -11.60
CA LYS A 373 20.97 27.87 -12.60
C LYS A 373 19.56 27.63 -12.04
N GLY A 374 19.10 28.53 -11.15
CA GLY A 374 17.76 28.50 -10.59
C GLY A 374 17.56 27.60 -9.37
N TYR A 375 18.56 26.82 -8.97
CA TYR A 375 18.53 25.97 -7.78
C TYR A 375 19.47 26.53 -6.71
N PHE A 376 19.03 26.56 -5.45
CA PHE A 376 19.85 26.93 -4.30
C PHE A 376 21.05 25.99 -4.19
N ASP A 377 22.24 26.56 -3.94
CA ASP A 377 23.44 25.77 -3.71
C ASP A 377 23.30 24.97 -2.41
N ILE A 378 23.94 23.81 -2.31
CA ILE A 378 23.96 23.01 -1.08
C ILE A 378 25.30 23.22 -0.40
N ARG A 379 25.27 23.81 0.79
CA ARG A 379 26.43 23.89 1.68
C ARG A 379 26.69 22.53 2.29
N VAL A 380 27.91 22.04 2.13
CA VAL A 380 28.38 20.83 2.80
C VAL A 380 29.28 21.24 3.95
N THR A 381 28.92 20.87 5.16
CA THR A 381 29.79 21.02 6.34
C THR A 381 30.38 19.66 6.68
N THR A 382 31.69 19.50 6.52
CA THR A 382 32.41 18.26 6.80
C THR A 382 33.10 18.38 8.16
N THR A 383 32.75 17.51 9.09
CA THR A 383 33.47 17.33 10.35
C THR A 383 34.28 16.05 10.26
N THR A 384 35.61 16.16 10.34
CA THR A 384 36.53 15.03 10.34
C THR A 384 37.12 14.87 11.73
N LYS A 385 36.89 13.71 12.34
CA LYS A 385 37.47 13.29 13.61
C LYS A 385 38.53 12.24 13.35
N THR A 386 39.71 12.41 13.93
CA THR A 386 40.76 11.39 13.94
C THR A 386 40.98 10.95 15.37
N LEU A 387 40.94 9.64 15.60
CA LEU A 387 41.27 9.01 16.87
C LEU A 387 42.53 8.17 16.70
N THR A 388 43.50 8.35 17.58
CA THR A 388 44.71 7.54 17.62
C THR A 388 44.87 6.93 19.00
N HIS A 389 44.99 5.61 19.04
CA HIS A 389 45.25 4.82 20.24
C HIS A 389 46.71 4.37 20.23
N ALA A 390 47.39 4.52 21.37
CA ALA A 390 48.77 4.08 21.54
C ALA A 390 49.05 3.74 23.00
N LEU A 391 50.06 2.91 23.24
CA LEU A 391 50.57 2.66 24.58
C LEU A 391 51.39 3.87 25.05
N ASP A 392 51.11 4.34 26.27
CA ASP A 392 51.95 5.34 26.92
C ASP A 392 53.23 4.72 27.52
N ALA A 393 54.05 5.55 28.17
CA ALA A 393 55.29 5.10 28.80
C ALA A 393 55.08 4.15 30.00
N GLN A 394 53.84 4.03 30.50
CA GLN A 394 53.44 3.13 31.59
C GLN A 394 52.83 1.83 31.05
N GLY A 395 52.64 1.71 29.72
CA GLY A 395 52.01 0.56 29.09
C GLY A 395 50.48 0.61 29.14
N GLU A 396 49.88 1.75 29.47
CA GLU A 396 48.43 1.96 29.42
C GLU A 396 48.01 2.43 28.04
N CYS A 397 46.84 1.97 27.58
CA CYS A 397 46.33 2.36 26.28
C CYS A 397 45.65 3.73 26.37
N VAL A 398 46.28 4.75 25.78
CA VAL A 398 45.79 6.13 25.77
C VAL A 398 45.20 6.49 24.42
N THR A 399 44.16 7.33 24.44
CA THR A 399 43.48 7.82 23.23
C THR A 399 43.79 9.31 23.06
N SER A 400 44.15 9.69 21.85
CA SER A 400 44.21 11.09 21.42
C SER A 400 43.18 11.33 20.32
N GLU A 401 42.55 12.49 20.35
CA GLU A 401 41.55 12.87 19.35
C GLU A 401 41.86 14.25 18.77
N SER A 402 41.52 14.42 17.50
CA SER A 402 41.50 15.73 16.85
C SER A 402 40.25 15.85 16.00
N GLU A 403 39.76 17.09 15.87
CA GLU A 403 38.58 17.40 15.08
C GLU A 403 38.88 18.60 14.17
N THR A 404 38.50 18.48 12.91
CA THR A 404 38.55 19.58 11.94
C THR A 404 37.20 19.77 11.27
N VAL A 405 36.85 21.02 10.97
CA VAL A 405 35.61 21.36 10.28
C VAL A 405 35.95 22.14 9.01
N THR A 406 35.48 21.66 7.88
CA THR A 406 35.60 22.33 6.59
C THR A 406 34.24 22.55 5.97
N THR A 407 34.16 23.49 5.03
CA THR A 407 32.92 23.78 4.31
C THR A 407 33.19 23.85 2.82
N SER A 408 32.32 23.24 2.04
CA SER A 408 32.31 23.30 0.59
C SER A 408 30.90 23.56 0.06
N MET A 409 30.78 23.72 -1.26
CA MET A 409 29.51 23.99 -1.94
C MET A 409 29.31 23.00 -3.08
N LEU A 410 28.15 22.35 -3.08
CA LEU A 410 27.61 21.69 -4.25
C LEU A 410 26.76 22.70 -5.03
N LYS A 411 27.08 22.88 -6.30
CA LYS A 411 26.38 23.81 -7.21
C LYS A 411 25.69 23.03 -8.30
N PHE A 412 24.48 23.47 -8.65
CA PHE A 412 23.69 22.83 -9.68
C PHE A 412 24.19 23.19 -11.08
N ASP A 413 24.49 22.19 -11.91
CA ASP A 413 24.98 22.38 -13.28
C ASP A 413 23.85 22.43 -14.33
N GLY A 414 22.59 22.34 -13.92
CA GLY A 414 21.41 22.23 -14.80
C GLY A 414 20.79 20.83 -14.83
N GLU A 415 21.57 19.81 -14.46
CA GLU A 415 21.14 18.43 -14.35
C GLU A 415 21.40 17.85 -12.97
N LEU A 416 22.61 18.06 -12.43
CA LEU A 416 23.09 17.50 -11.18
C LEU A 416 23.83 18.54 -10.33
N TYR A 417 23.82 18.32 -9.02
CA TYR A 417 24.72 18.98 -8.09
C TYR A 417 26.12 18.41 -8.21
N GLN A 418 27.11 19.29 -8.35
CA GLN A 418 28.53 18.92 -8.40
C GLN A 418 29.33 19.78 -7.44
N MET A 419 30.40 19.19 -6.89
CA MET A 419 31.43 19.96 -6.21
C MET A 419 32.09 20.90 -7.23
N LYS A 420 32.15 22.19 -6.92
CA LYS A 420 32.99 23.13 -7.65
C LYS A 420 34.19 23.47 -6.79
N GLU A 421 35.39 23.09 -7.27
CA GLU A 421 36.67 23.59 -6.77
C GLU A 421 36.80 25.11 -6.93
#